data_AF-A0A535EQ92-F1
#
_entry.id   AF-A0A535EQ92-F1
#
_cell.length_a   1.000
_cell.length_b   1.000
_cell.length_c   1.000
_cell.angle_alpha   90.00
_cell.angle_beta   90.00
_cell.angle_gamma   90.00
#
_symmetry.space_group_name_H-M   'P 1'
#
loop_
_entity.id
_entity.type
_entity.pdbx_description
1 polymer ?
#
loop_
_entity_poly.entity_id
_entity_poly.type
_entity_poly.pdbx_seq_one_letter_code
_entity_poly.pdbx_strand_id
1 'polypeptide(L)'
;MVTGVRSDGGGSGGRRGAGSFGVAVKGDVLRRQMRLRGLTGSDLARMSGLSDATISHALAGRRLHPSSFRKIVAHLARVDVIPGAEDLAANEEP
;
A
#
# COMPACT_ATOMS: atom_id res chain seq x y z
N MET A 1 -33.79 -9.78 -8.21
CA MET A 1 -32.59 -10.52 -8.67
C MET A 1 -31.67 -9.53 -9.38
N VAL A 2 -30.51 -9.29 -8.76
CA VAL A 2 -29.29 -8.58 -9.19
C VAL A 2 -29.41 -7.25 -9.97
N THR A 3 -29.08 -6.16 -9.27
CA THR A 3 -28.65 -4.87 -9.81
C THR A 3 -27.19 -4.96 -10.24
N GLY A 4 -26.92 -4.79 -11.54
CA GLY A 4 -25.56 -4.69 -12.07
C GLY A 4 -24.99 -3.30 -11.82
N VAL A 5 -24.13 -3.16 -10.81
CA VAL A 5 -23.24 -2.00 -10.67
C VAL A 5 -22.10 -2.16 -11.68
N ARG A 6 -22.06 -1.26 -12.67
CA ARG A 6 -20.91 -1.05 -13.54
C ARG A 6 -19.97 -0.07 -12.83
N SER A 7 -18.80 -0.55 -12.43
CA SER A 7 -17.71 0.34 -12.00
C SER A 7 -16.88 0.71 -13.20
N ASP A 8 -17.16 1.90 -13.75
CA ASP A 8 -16.30 2.59 -14.71
C ASP A 8 -15.15 3.25 -13.92
N GLY A 9 -14.02 2.55 -13.88
CA GLY A 9 -12.78 3.02 -13.24
C GLY A 9 -11.95 3.83 -14.21
N GLY A 10 -12.39 5.05 -14.53
CA GLY A 10 -11.59 6.04 -15.26
C GLY A 10 -10.38 6.50 -14.44
N GLY A 11 -9.18 6.43 -15.03
CA GLY A 11 -7.93 6.77 -14.35
C GLY A 11 -6.78 7.12 -15.28
N SER A 12 -6.96 8.17 -16.08
CA SER A 12 -5.94 9.11 -16.56
C SER A 12 -4.62 8.54 -17.08
N GLY A 13 -4.54 8.39 -18.40
CA GLY A 13 -3.28 8.38 -19.14
C GLY A 13 -2.59 9.74 -19.03
N GLY A 14 -1.54 9.80 -18.23
CA GLY A 14 -0.62 10.93 -18.16
C GLY A 14 0.76 10.50 -18.65
N ARG A 15 1.07 10.71 -19.93
CA ARG A 15 2.45 10.83 -20.38
C ARG A 15 3.04 12.07 -19.70
N ARG A 16 3.95 11.89 -18.73
CA ARG A 16 4.71 12.97 -18.11
C ARG A 16 6.18 12.58 -17.97
N GLY A 17 7.03 13.53 -18.34
CA GLY A 17 8.45 13.36 -18.56
C GLY A 17 9.23 12.88 -17.35
N ALA A 18 10.40 12.34 -17.66
CA ALA A 18 11.44 11.93 -16.75
C ALA A 18 11.75 13.03 -15.72
N GLY A 19 11.40 12.76 -14.48
CA GLY A 19 11.83 13.50 -13.29
C GLY A 19 11.97 12.50 -12.15
N SER A 20 13.19 12.33 -11.67
CA SER A 20 13.73 11.30 -10.76
C SER A 20 13.12 11.21 -9.35
N PHE A 21 11.93 11.77 -9.10
CA PHE A 21 11.42 11.99 -7.74
C PHE A 21 10.51 10.88 -7.22
N GLY A 22 10.80 9.62 -7.55
CA GLY A 22 10.11 8.48 -6.94
C GLY A 22 10.73 8.13 -5.58
N VAL A 23 9.93 7.93 -4.54
CA VAL A 23 10.38 7.41 -3.24
C VAL A 23 10.60 5.91 -3.37
N ALA A 24 11.82 5.43 -3.07
CA ALA A 24 12.10 3.99 -3.00
C ALA A 24 11.42 3.39 -1.75
N VAL A 25 10.66 2.31 -1.94
CA VAL A 25 9.92 1.65 -0.86
C VAL A 25 10.63 0.37 -0.47
N LYS A 26 10.85 0.17 0.83
CA LYS A 26 11.28 -1.12 1.38
C LYS A 26 10.06 -2.02 1.52
N GLY A 27 9.78 -2.84 0.50
CA GLY A 27 8.59 -3.69 0.43
C GLY A 27 8.42 -4.62 1.64
N ASP A 28 9.52 -5.23 2.10
CA ASP A 28 9.48 -6.16 3.25
C ASP A 28 9.20 -5.45 4.57
N VAL A 29 9.76 -4.24 4.74
CA VAL A 29 9.41 -3.39 5.89
C VAL A 29 7.94 -3.01 5.85
N LEU A 30 7.40 -2.67 4.67
CA LEU A 30 5.99 -2.36 4.51
C LEU A 30 5.11 -3.58 4.86
N ARG A 31 5.44 -4.78 4.36
CA ARG A 31 4.75 -6.03 4.72
C ARG A 31 4.79 -6.27 6.23
N ARG A 32 5.95 -6.12 6.86
CA ARG A 32 6.10 -6.27 8.31
C ARG A 32 5.21 -5.29 9.07
N GLN A 33 5.22 -4.01 8.69
CA GLN A 33 4.38 -2.99 9.34
C GLN A 33 2.88 -3.27 9.19
N MET A 34 2.47 -3.83 8.04
CA MET A 34 1.09 -4.27 7.82
C MET A 34 0.72 -5.50 8.67
N ARG A 35 1.60 -6.51 8.75
CA ARG A 35 1.40 -7.70 9.60
C ARG A 35 1.19 -7.31 11.06
N LEU A 36 2.03 -6.43 11.59
CA LEU A 36 1.93 -5.92 12.97
C LEU A 36 0.61 -5.18 13.27
N ARG A 37 -0.12 -4.77 12.23
CA ARG A 37 -1.40 -4.04 12.33
C ARG A 37 -2.59 -4.86 11.87
N GLY A 38 -2.38 -6.13 11.51
CA GLY A 38 -3.42 -6.99 10.95
C GLY A 38 -3.97 -6.52 9.60
N LEU A 39 -3.18 -5.79 8.80
CA LEU A 39 -3.62 -5.23 7.51
C LEU A 39 -3.22 -6.12 6.33
N THR A 40 -4.14 -6.34 5.39
CA THR A 40 -3.83 -6.87 4.05
C THR A 40 -3.52 -5.74 3.05
N GLY A 41 -2.99 -6.11 1.88
CA GLY A 41 -2.77 -5.14 0.79
C GLY A 41 -4.06 -4.43 0.35
N SER A 42 -5.17 -5.17 0.29
CA SER A 42 -6.47 -4.61 -0.08
C SER A 42 -7.04 -3.69 0.99
N ASP A 43 -6.81 -3.98 2.28
CA ASP A 43 -7.19 -3.06 3.37
C ASP A 43 -6.43 -1.75 3.23
N LEU A 44 -5.11 -1.82 3.02
CA LEU A 44 -4.28 -0.63 2.84
C LEU A 44 -4.69 0.17 1.60
N ALA A 45 -5.03 -0.50 0.49
CA ALA A 45 -5.54 0.13 -0.72
C ALA A 45 -6.83 0.92 -0.43
N ARG A 46 -7.82 0.24 0.18
CA ARG A 46 -9.10 0.83 0.57
C ARG A 46 -8.92 2.02 1.51
N MET A 47 -8.10 1.88 2.55
CA MET A 47 -7.90 2.92 3.56
C MET A 47 -7.18 4.14 2.97
N SER A 48 -6.17 3.93 2.12
CA SER A 48 -5.38 5.02 1.54
C SER A 48 -6.00 5.68 0.31
N GLY A 49 -7.07 5.08 -0.24
CA GLY A 49 -7.67 5.50 -1.51
C GLY A 49 -6.70 5.33 -2.70
N LEU A 50 -5.75 4.40 -2.60
CA LEU A 50 -4.85 4.02 -3.69
C LEU A 50 -5.37 2.74 -4.34
N SER A 51 -5.02 2.52 -5.61
CA SER A 51 -5.37 1.26 -6.28
C SER A 51 -4.57 0.08 -5.73
N ASP A 52 -5.14 -1.12 -5.79
CA ASP A 52 -4.45 -2.37 -5.43
C ASP A 52 -3.14 -2.53 -6.23
N ALA A 53 -3.12 -2.10 -7.50
CA ALA A 53 -1.91 -2.11 -8.32
C ALA A 53 -0.80 -1.21 -7.73
N THR A 54 -1.15 -0.04 -7.21
CA THR A 54 -0.19 0.87 -6.55
C THR A 54 0.37 0.24 -5.27
N ILE A 55 -0.48 -0.39 -4.47
CA ILE A 55 -0.04 -1.10 -3.26
C ILE A 55 0.82 -2.31 -3.62
N SER A 56 0.46 -3.08 -4.64
CA SER A 56 1.25 -4.21 -5.14
C SER A 56 2.65 -3.76 -5.59
N HIS A 57 2.74 -2.64 -6.33
CA HIS A 57 4.03 -2.04 -6.69
C HIS A 57 4.84 -1.62 -5.47
N ALA A 58 4.21 -1.02 -4.45
CA ALA A 58 4.87 -0.66 -3.20
C ALA A 58 5.45 -1.90 -2.48
N LEU A 59 4.66 -2.97 -2.38
CA LEU A 59 5.06 -4.24 -1.76
C LEU A 59 6.17 -4.93 -2.56
N ALA A 60 6.18 -4.78 -3.88
CA ALA A 60 7.28 -5.23 -4.74
C ALA A 60 8.54 -4.33 -4.67
N GLY A 61 8.55 -3.31 -3.81
CA GLY A 61 9.68 -2.39 -3.64
C GLY A 61 9.87 -1.39 -4.79
N ARG A 62 8.86 -1.23 -5.67
CA ARG A 62 8.93 -0.24 -6.76
C ARG A 62 8.87 1.18 -6.18
N ARG A 63 9.42 2.12 -6.94
CA ARG A 63 9.38 3.54 -6.56
C ARG A 63 7.95 4.05 -6.70
N LEU A 64 7.53 4.84 -5.72
CA LEU A 64 6.21 5.50 -5.72
C LEU A 64 6.35 7.00 -5.87
N HIS A 65 5.30 7.64 -6.36
CA HIS A 65 5.19 9.08 -6.26
C HIS A 65 5.16 9.53 -4.78
N PRO A 66 5.78 10.67 -4.40
CA PRO A 66 5.83 11.12 -3.01
C PRO A 66 4.47 11.29 -2.35
N SER A 67 3.45 11.70 -3.10
CA SER A 67 2.08 11.81 -2.56
C SER A 67 1.48 10.44 -2.19
N SER A 68 1.69 9.42 -3.01
CA SER A 68 1.23 8.05 -2.72
C SER A 68 1.96 7.47 -1.50
N PHE A 69 3.28 7.70 -1.41
CA PHE A 69 4.05 7.31 -0.24
C PHE A 69 3.52 7.97 1.05
N ARG A 70 3.27 9.29 1.02
CA ARG A 70 2.70 10.01 2.17
C ARG A 70 1.35 9.46 2.60
N LYS A 71 0.47 9.10 1.64
CA LYS A 71 -0.82 8.46 1.96
C LYS A 71 -0.61 7.15 2.70
N ILE A 72 0.24 6.26 2.18
CA ILE A 72 0.53 4.97 2.83
C ILE A 72 1.02 5.19 4.27
N VAL A 73 2.03 6.04 4.47
CA VAL A 73 2.61 6.30 5.80
C VAL A 73 1.59 6.92 6.75
N ALA A 74 0.81 7.90 6.30
CA ALA A 74 -0.19 8.56 7.12
C ALA A 74 -1.27 7.58 7.60
N HIS A 75 -1.65 6.60 6.77
CA HIS A 75 -2.64 5.59 7.16
C HIS A 75 -2.06 4.53 8.08
N LEU A 76 -0.83 4.08 7.85
CA LEU A 76 -0.15 3.18 8.79
C LEU A 76 0.04 3.83 10.17
N ALA A 77 0.30 5.13 10.22
CA ALA A 77 0.45 5.87 11.49
C ALA A 77 -0.85 6.02 12.28
N ARG A 78 -2.02 5.81 11.66
CA ARG A 78 -3.34 5.87 12.30
C ARG A 78 -3.83 4.54 12.83
N VAL A 79 -3.19 3.45 12.43
CA VAL A 79 -3.56 2.10 12.84
C VAL A 79 -2.57 1.64 13.89
N ASP A 80 -3.08 1.35 15.07
CA ASP A 80 -2.29 0.87 16.19
C ASP A 80 -1.70 -0.51 15.88
N VAL A 81 -0.51 -0.74 16.41
CA VAL A 81 0.11 -2.06 16.39
C VAL A 81 -0.68 -2.96 17.35
N ILE A 82 -0.97 -4.18 16.90
CA ILE A 82 -1.63 -5.19 17.72
C ILE A 82 -0.59 -5.68 18.75
N PRO A 83 -0.85 -5.53 20.07
CA PRO A 83 0.09 -5.97 21.08
C PRO A 83 0.42 -7.47 20.95
N GLY A 84 1.72 -7.82 20.97
CA GLY A 84 2.18 -9.20 20.82
C GLY A 84 2.15 -9.74 19.40
N ALA A 85 1.79 -8.93 18.39
CA ALA A 85 1.80 -9.38 17.00
C ALA A 85 3.24 -9.65 16.49
N GLU A 86 4.24 -8.97 17.05
CA GLU A 86 5.65 -9.22 16.79
C GLU A 86 6.10 -10.64 17.16
N ASP A 87 5.53 -11.22 18.22
CA ASP A 87 5.88 -12.57 18.68
C ASP A 87 5.26 -13.66 17.78
N LEU A 88 4.15 -13.33 17.12
CA LEU A 88 3.43 -14.22 16.21
C LEU A 88 3.88 -14.06 14.75
N ALA A 89 4.40 -12.89 14.39
CA ALA A 89 4.86 -12.63 13.04
C ALA A 89 6.22 -13.31 12.80
N ALA A 90 6.23 -14.36 11.99
CA ALA A 90 7.48 -14.99 11.57
C ALA A 90 8.43 -13.95 10.93
N ASN A 91 9.66 -13.91 11.44
CA ASN A 91 10.77 -13.24 10.76
C ASN A 91 11.14 -14.09 9.53
N GLU A 92 10.48 -13.84 8.41
CA GLU A 92 11.01 -14.29 7.13
C GLU A 92 12.23 -13.40 6.80
N GLU A 93 13.38 -13.72 7.39
CA GLU A 93 14.67 -13.28 6.85
C GLU A 93 15.03 -14.15 5.64
N PRO A 94 15.55 -13.56 4.55
CA PRO A 94 16.16 -14.31 3.44
C PRO A 94 17.53 -14.91 3.82
#